data_AF-V4ACT0-F1
#
_entry.id   AF-V4ACT0-F1
#
_cell.length_a   1.000
_cell.length_b   1.000
_cell.length_c   1.000
_cell.angle_alpha   90.00
_cell.angle_beta   90.00
_cell.angle_gamma   90.00
#
_symmetry.space_group_name_H-M   'P 1'
#
loop_
_entity.id
_entity.type
_entity.pdbx_description
1 polymer ?
#
loop_
_entity_poly.entity_id
_entity_poly.type
_entity_poly.pdbx_seq_one_letter_code
_entity_poly.pdbx_strand_id
1 'polypeptide(L)' 'GIDVKFLQVGLLMSNNSVYSLHKTSTRPFLQKKSEEWGVEMEVVAELRFNLSKTLKCHKKNSVDVEVDFIKLSHKTGKS' A
#
# COMPACT_ATOMS: atom_id res chain seq x y z
N GLY A 1 -11.36 2.61 5.82
CA GLY A 1 -10.46 2.40 6.98
C GLY A 1 -9.58 3.62 7.19
N ILE A 2 -8.84 3.66 8.30
CA ILE A 2 -7.90 4.74 8.60
C ILE A 2 -6.75 4.80 7.58
N ASP A 3 -6.27 3.64 7.12
CA ASP A 3 -5.14 3.54 6.16
C ASP A 3 -5.46 4.22 4.82
N VAL A 4 -6.69 4.09 4.33
CA VAL A 4 -7.13 4.73 3.08
C VAL A 4 -7.29 6.24 3.24
N LYS A 5 -7.75 6.71 4.42
CA LYS A 5 -7.78 8.14 4.71
C LYS A 5 -6.37 8.71 4.78
N PHE A 6 -5.42 7.97 5.35
CA PHE A 6 -4.01 8.37 5.39
C PHE A 6 -3.43 8.49 3.97
N LEU A 7 -3.67 7.51 3.10
CA LEU A 7 -3.27 7.59 1.69
C LEU A 7 -3.88 8.79 0.97
N GLN A 8 -5.17 9.06 1.18
CA GLN A 8 -5.85 10.18 0.56
C GLN A 8 -5.25 11.52 0.99
N VAL A 9 -5.01 11.70 2.29
CA VAL A 9 -4.34 12.92 2.80
C VAL A 9 -2.92 13.03 2.29
N GLY A 10 -2.17 11.91 2.26
CA GLY A 10 -0.83 11.86 1.69
C GLY A 10 -0.82 12.30 0.22
N LEU A 11 -1.80 11.85 -0.58
CA LEU A 11 -1.93 12.23 -1.98
C LEU A 11 -2.23 13.72 -2.15
N LEU A 12 -3.12 14.28 -1.31
CA LEU A 12 -3.44 15.70 -1.28
C LEU A 12 -2.24 16.58 -0.90
N MET A 13 -1.35 16.08 -0.04
CA MET A 13 -0.13 16.78 0.38
C MET A 13 1.05 16.57 -0.57
N SER A 14 1.07 15.48 -1.33
CA SER A 14 2.16 15.17 -2.25
C SER A 14 2.00 15.92 -3.56
N ASN A 15 3.12 16.42 -4.10
CA ASN A 15 3.14 17.02 -5.43
C ASN A 15 3.36 16.01 -6.56
N ASN A 16 3.70 14.75 -6.23
CA ASN A 16 4.10 13.78 -7.25
C ASN A 16 3.61 12.36 -6.92
N SER A 17 4.11 11.76 -5.84
CA SER A 17 3.77 10.39 -5.47
C SER A 17 3.81 10.12 -3.97
N VAL A 18 3.07 9.09 -3.55
CA VAL A 18 3.01 8.55 -2.19
C VAL A 18 3.38 7.07 -2.25
N TYR A 19 4.26 6.64 -1.34
CA TYR A 19 4.65 5.24 -1.20
C TYR A 19 4.07 4.68 0.10
N SER A 20 3.54 3.46 0.04
CA SER A 20 2.95 2.81 1.22
C SER A 20 3.05 1.29 1.14
N LEU A 21 3.02 0.64 2.30
CA LEU A 21 3.00 -0.81 2.45
C LEU A 21 1.60 -1.26 2.84
N HIS A 22 0.98 -2.11 2.03
CA HIS A 22 -0.36 -2.66 2.30
C HIS A 22 -0.37 -4.17 2.11
N LYS A 23 -1.24 -4.88 2.84
CA LYS A 23 -1.38 -6.34 2.64
C LYS A 23 -1.77 -6.63 1.18
N THR A 24 -1.17 -7.65 0.59
CA THR A 24 -1.45 -8.04 -0.80
C THR A 24 -2.94 -8.35 -1.03
N SER A 25 -3.62 -8.92 -0.04
CA SER A 25 -5.07 -9.15 -0.07
C SER A 25 -5.92 -7.88 -0.21
N THR A 26 -5.38 -6.70 0.08
CA THR A 26 -6.07 -5.41 -0.04
C THR A 26 -5.84 -4.71 -1.39
N ARG A 27 -5.01 -5.27 -2.27
CA ARG A 27 -4.68 -4.70 -3.59
C ARG A 27 -5.92 -4.37 -4.44
N PRO A 28 -6.94 -5.24 -4.59
CA PRO A 28 -8.11 -4.93 -5.41
C PRO A 28 -8.90 -3.73 -4.88
N PHE A 29 -8.92 -3.56 -3.56
CA PHE A 29 -9.60 -2.44 -2.93
C PHE A 29 -8.84 -1.12 -3.14
N LEU A 30 -7.50 -1.14 -3.05
CA LEU A 30 -6.67 0.03 -3.32
C LEU A 30 -6.71 0.44 -4.79
N GLN A 31 -6.74 -0.52 -5.71
CA GLN A 31 -6.85 -0.26 -7.14
C GLN A 31 -8.17 0.45 -7.50
N LYS A 32 -9.28 -0.01 -6.93
CA LYS A 32 -10.57 0.69 -7.06
C LYS A 32 -10.50 2.12 -6.50
N LYS A 33 -9.80 2.32 -5.37
CA LYS A 33 -9.62 3.65 -4.78
C LYS A 33 -8.75 4.57 -5.63
N SER A 34 -7.68 4.06 -6.24
CA SER A 34 -6.86 4.87 -7.16
C SER A 34 -7.65 5.32 -8.39
N GLU A 35 -8.51 4.44 -8.93
CA GLU A 35 -9.40 4.79 -10.04
C GLU A 35 -10.41 5.87 -9.63
N GLU A 36 -11.05 5.72 -8.47
CA GLU A 36 -11.98 6.72 -7.90
C GLU A 36 -11.31 8.08 -7.65
N TRP A 37 -10.03 8.10 -7.26
CA TRP A 37 -9.27 9.32 -7.01
C TRP A 37 -8.58 9.89 -8.26
N GLY A 38 -8.65 9.18 -9.39
CA GLY A 38 -7.99 9.61 -10.62
C GLY A 38 -6.46 9.59 -10.56
N VAL A 39 -5.86 8.82 -9.66
CA VAL A 39 -4.41 8.64 -9.52
C VAL A 39 -3.97 7.32 -10.15
N GLU A 40 -2.68 7.21 -10.48
CA GLU A 40 -2.07 5.96 -10.91
C GLU A 40 -1.60 5.16 -9.70
N MET A 41 -1.81 3.84 -9.71
CA MET A 41 -1.33 2.93 -8.69
C MET A 41 -0.42 1.88 -9.32
N GLU A 42 0.75 1.69 -8.73
CA GLU A 42 1.76 0.73 -9.16
C GLU A 42 2.21 -0.11 -7.95
N VAL A 43 2.26 -1.44 -8.12
CA VAL A 43 2.93 -2.32 -7.15
C VAL A 43 4.40 -2.35 -7.52
N VAL A 44 5.22 -1.64 -6.75
CA VAL A 44 6.67 -1.51 -6.96
C VAL A 44 7.40 -2.79 -6.55
N ALA A 45 6.95 -3.44 -5.48
CA ALA A 45 7.50 -4.73 -5.04
C ALA A 45 6.48 -5.52 -4.21
N GLU A 46 6.57 -6.85 -4.26
CA GLU A 46 5.87 -7.75 -3.35
C GLU A 46 6.85 -8.29 -2.30
N LEU A 47 6.56 -8.09 -1.02
CA LEU A 47 7.40 -8.49 0.10
C LEU A 47 6.72 -9.61 0.87
N ARG A 48 7.45 -10.69 1.12
CA ARG A 48 7.00 -11.84 1.92
C ARG A 48 7.84 -11.96 3.18
N PHE A 49 7.24 -11.68 4.33
CA PHE A 49 7.92 -11.78 5.62
C PHE A 49 7.60 -13.11 6.29
N ASN A 50 8.61 -13.97 6.40
CA ASN A 50 8.58 -15.14 7.27
C ASN A 50 8.87 -14.67 8.70
N LEU A 51 7.82 -14.41 9.49
CA LEU A 51 7.89 -13.96 10.90
C LEU A 51 8.37 -15.05 11.88
N SER A 52 9.21 -15.99 11.44
CA SER A 52 9.54 -17.18 12.23
C SER A 52 10.50 -16.94 13.39
N LYS A 53 11.23 -15.81 13.48
CA LYS A 53 12.22 -15.62 14.58
C LYS A 53 12.41 -14.22 15.19
N THR A 54 11.75 -13.17 14.71
CA THR A 54 12.11 -11.80 15.14
C THR A 54 11.21 -11.20 16.22
N LEU A 55 10.00 -11.72 16.44
CA LEU A 55 9.09 -11.25 17.50
C LEU A 55 8.89 -12.35 18.56
N LYS A 56 9.64 -12.30 19.67
CA LYS A 56 9.38 -13.08 20.89
C LYS A 56 8.12 -12.56 21.62
N CYS A 57 6.96 -12.58 20.97
CA CYS A 57 5.68 -12.34 21.62
C CYS A 57 4.80 -13.57 21.41
N HIS A 58 4.67 -14.39 22.45
CA HIS A 58 3.81 -15.58 22.50
C HIS A 58 2.34 -15.22 22.19
N LYS A 59 1.87 -15.57 20.99
CA LYS A 59 0.62 -16.30 20.70
C LYS A 59 0.36 -16.27 19.18
N LYS A 60 0.44 -17.46 18.57
CA LYS A 60 0.07 -17.85 17.20
C LYS A 60 1.20 -17.83 16.16
N ASN A 61 1.26 -19.00 15.52
CA ASN A 61 2.10 -19.46 14.43
C ASN A 61 2.32 -18.40 13.35
N SER A 62 3.57 -18.27 12.91
CA SER A 62 3.98 -17.91 11.55
C SER A 62 2.86 -17.30 10.69
N VAL A 63 2.67 -15.99 10.78
CA VAL A 63 1.83 -15.28 9.81
C VAL A 63 2.75 -14.98 8.63
N ASP A 64 2.56 -15.67 7.51
CA ASP A 64 3.09 -15.23 6.23
C ASP A 64 2.49 -13.86 5.92
N VAL A 65 3.26 -12.80 6.16
CA VAL A 65 2.82 -11.43 5.89
C VAL A 65 3.25 -11.09 4.48
N GLU A 66 2.32 -11.30 3.55
CA GLU A 66 2.41 -10.83 2.16
C GLU A 66 1.94 -9.38 2.10
N VAL A 67 2.88 -8.48 1.81
CA VAL A 67 2.62 -7.05 1.68
C VAL A 67 3.17 -6.53 0.36
N ASP A 68 2.43 -5.62 -0.24
CA ASP A 68 2.79 -4.89 -1.42
C ASP A 68 3.39 -3.55 -1.03
N PHE A 69 4.53 -3.22 -1.63
CA PHE A 69 5.04 -1.87 -1.69
C PHE A 69 4.41 -1.17 -2.89
N ILE A 70 3.53 -0.23 -2.60
CA ILE A 70 2.69 0.45 -3.58
C ILE A 70 3.14 1.89 -3.72
N LYS A 71 3.17 2.37 -4.97
CA LYS A 71 3.31 3.77 -5.33
C LYS A 71 1.99 4.28 -5.91
N LEU A 72 1.52 5.39 -5.38
CA LEU A 72 0.40 6.14 -5.92
C LEU A 72 0.93 7.46 -6.47
N SER A 73 0.64 7.81 -7.72
CA SER A 73 1.11 9.05 -8.34
C SER A 73 0.01 9.83 -9.02
N HIS A 74 0.11 11.15 -9.00
CA HIS A 74 -0.76 12.01 -9.80
C HIS A 74 -0.54 11.71 -11.27
N LYS A 75 -1.63 11.63 -12.05
CA LYS A 75 -1.55 11.51 -13.51
C LYS A 75 -0.88 12.76 -14.04
N THR A 76 0.38 12.67 -14.44
CA THR A 76 1.05 13.76 -15.15
C THR A 76 0.41 13.86 -16.52
N GLY A 77 -0.58 14.75 -16.67
CA GLY A 77 -1.00 15.21 -17.98
C GLY A 77 0.24 15.77 -18.68
N LYS A 78 0.67 15.15 -19.78
CA LYS A 78 1.38 15.91 -20.81
C LYS A 78 0.37 16.94 -21.31
N SER A 79 0.40 18.15 -20.73
CA SER A 79 -0.20 19.34 -21.33
C SER A 79 0.46 19.63 -22.67
#